data_AF-A0A8J3TL75-F1
#
_entry.id   AF-A0A8J3TL75-F1
#
_cell.length_a   1.000
_cell.length_b   1.000
_cell.length_c   1.000
_cell.angle_alpha   90.00
_cell.angle_beta   90.00
_cell.angle_gamma   90.00
#
_symmetry.space_group_name_H-M   'P 1'
#
loop_
_entity.id
_entity.type
_entity.pdbx_description
1 polymer ?
#
loop_
_entity_poly.entity_id
_entity_poly.type
_entity_poly.pdbx_seq_one_letter_code
_entity_poly.pdbx_strand_id
1 'polypeptide(L)' 'MRRDKVTRNVATLIDAPVADDPDLEPLTRDEARKILEAAKTRRNSARWSVALSLGIRQGEALGLRWSFVDLDTGVIKAW' A
#
# COMPACT_ATOMS: atom_id res chain seq x y z
N MET A 1 29.18 -24.87 19.41
CA MET A 1 28.45 -24.48 18.18
C MET A 1 26.97 -24.40 18.49
N ARG A 2 26.31 -23.23 18.45
CA ARG A 2 24.84 -23.18 18.67
C ARG A 2 24.05 -22.36 17.65
N ARG A 3 24.63 -21.49 16.81
CA ARG A 3 23.91 -20.78 15.71
C ARG A 3 24.86 -20.18 14.64
N ASP A 4 25.92 -20.89 14.24
CA ASP A 4 26.82 -20.49 13.14
C ASP A 4 27.09 -18.96 13.02
N LYS A 5 27.44 -18.34 14.16
CA LYS A 5 27.53 -16.88 14.27
C LYS A 5 28.91 -16.41 13.82
N VAL A 6 28.94 -15.44 12.92
CA VAL A 6 30.17 -14.77 12.44
C VAL A 6 30.32 -13.41 13.15
N THR A 7 31.56 -12.98 13.42
CA THR A 7 31.85 -11.73 14.16
C THR A 7 31.72 -10.45 13.33
N ARG A 8 31.50 -10.58 12.02
CA ARG A 8 31.37 -9.46 11.08
C ARG A 8 30.16 -9.64 10.19
N ASN A 9 29.58 -8.53 9.74
CA ASN A 9 28.51 -8.55 8.74
C ASN A 9 29.10 -9.03 7.40
N VAL A 10 28.71 -10.22 6.95
CA VAL A 10 29.19 -10.78 5.67
C VAL A 10 28.49 -10.17 4.46
N ALA A 11 27.31 -9.57 4.64
CA ALA A 11 26.57 -8.93 3.56
C ALA A 11 27.26 -7.67 3.01
N THR A 12 28.20 -7.07 3.76
CA THR A 12 28.97 -5.90 3.30
C THR A 12 30.15 -6.26 2.40
N LEU A 13 30.37 -7.55 2.12
CA LEU A 13 31.47 -7.99 1.25
C LEU A 13 31.14 -7.92 -0.24
N ILE A 14 29.89 -7.68 -0.58
CA ILE A 14 29.40 -7.61 -1.95
C ILE A 14 28.54 -6.36 -2.10
N ASP A 15 28.55 -5.78 -3.29
CA ASP A 15 27.56 -4.80 -3.66
C ASP A 15 26.20 -5.48 -3.81
N ALA A 16 25.15 -4.80 -3.37
CA ALA A 16 23.79 -5.29 -3.58
C ALA A 16 23.50 -5.34 -5.10
N PRO A 17 22.77 -6.36 -5.58
CA PRO A 17 22.34 -6.37 -6.96
C PRO A 17 21.48 -5.13 -7.22
N VAL A 18 21.72 -4.47 -8.35
CA VAL A 18 20.86 -3.37 -8.81
C VAL A 18 19.56 -4.00 -9.28
N ALA A 19 18.44 -3.63 -8.67
CA ALA A 19 17.12 -3.97 -9.17
C ALA A 19 16.73 -2.96 -10.25
N ASP A 20 16.13 -3.43 -11.33
CA ASP A 20 15.50 -2.56 -12.31
C ASP A 20 14.33 -1.82 -11.65
N ASP A 21 14.22 -0.51 -11.92
CA ASP A 21 13.08 0.28 -11.49
C ASP A 21 11.92 0.01 -12.47
N PRO A 22 10.80 -0.61 -12.03
CA PRO A 22 9.70 -0.87 -12.93
C PRO A 22 9.10 0.45 -13.42
N ASP A 23 8.90 0.56 -14.73
CA ASP A 23 8.16 1.69 -15.29
C ASP A 23 6.70 1.61 -14.79
N LEU A 24 6.31 2.60 -14.00
CA LEU A 24 4.99 2.69 -13.39
C LEU A 24 4.10 3.57 -14.27
N GLU A 25 3.18 2.96 -15.00
CA GLU A 25 2.16 3.70 -15.75
C GLU A 25 0.98 4.05 -14.82
N PRO A 26 0.80 5.34 -14.44
CA PRO A 26 -0.26 5.73 -13.52
C PRO A 26 -1.61 5.70 -14.23
N LEU A 27 -2.67 5.38 -13.49
CA LEU A 27 -4.02 5.45 -14.01
C LEU A 27 -4.37 6.87 -14.43
N THR A 28 -4.98 7.02 -15.61
CA THR A 28 -5.65 8.25 -15.96
C THR A 28 -6.87 8.47 -15.06
N ARG A 29 -7.35 9.72 -14.99
CA ARG A 29 -8.55 10.07 -14.22
C ARG A 29 -9.78 9.28 -14.66
N ASP A 30 -9.90 8.96 -15.94
CA ASP A 30 -11.05 8.23 -16.48
C ASP A 30 -10.97 6.73 -16.19
N GLU A 31 -9.78 6.15 -16.20
CA GLU A 31 -9.56 4.77 -15.77
C GLU A 31 -9.83 4.60 -14.27
N ALA A 32 -9.34 5.53 -13.44
CA ALA A 32 -9.66 5.54 -12.02
C ALA A 32 -11.18 5.60 -11.77
N ARG A 33 -11.91 6.40 -12.57
CA ARG A 33 -13.37 6.47 -12.48
C ARG A 33 -14.04 5.15 -12.87
N LYS A 34 -13.57 4.47 -13.92
CA LYS A 34 -14.08 3.14 -14.30
C LYS A 34 -13.93 2.12 -13.17
N ILE A 35 -12.81 2.15 -12.44
CA ILE A 35 -12.61 1.29 -11.26
C ILE A 35 -13.64 1.60 -10.17
N LEU A 36 -13.85 2.88 -9.86
CA LEU A 36 -14.84 3.29 -8.85
C LEU A 36 -16.26 2.86 -9.24
N GLU A 37 -16.65 3.00 -10.50
CA GLU A 37 -17.96 2.53 -11.00
C GLU A 37 -18.10 1.01 -10.85
N ALA A 38 -17.08 0.25 -11.27
CA ALA A 38 -17.09 -1.21 -11.13
C ALA A 38 -17.12 -1.67 -9.66
N ALA A 39 -16.51 -0.90 -8.76
CA ALA A 39 -16.45 -1.21 -7.33
C ALA A 39 -17.80 -1.00 -6.61
N LYS A 40 -18.68 -0.11 -7.10
CA LYS A 40 -19.96 0.23 -6.42
C LYS A 40 -20.82 -0.98 -6.06
N THR A 41 -20.82 -2.02 -6.89
CA THR A 41 -21.63 -3.23 -6.71
C THR A 41 -20.90 -4.35 -5.96
N ARG A 42 -19.67 -4.11 -5.49
CA ARG A 42 -18.85 -5.10 -4.78
C ARG A 42 -18.92 -4.86 -3.27
N ARG A 43 -18.91 -5.96 -2.50
CA ARG A 43 -18.90 -5.93 -1.02
C ARG A 43 -17.78 -5.06 -0.44
N ASN A 44 -16.64 -4.96 -1.11
CA ASN A 44 -15.45 -4.23 -0.66
C ASN A 44 -15.27 -2.87 -1.37
N SER A 45 -16.35 -2.25 -1.83
CA SER A 45 -16.32 -0.96 -2.55
C SER A 45 -15.54 0.13 -1.82
N ALA A 46 -15.73 0.24 -0.51
CA ALA A 46 -15.06 1.23 0.35
C ALA A 46 -13.52 1.13 0.29
N ARG A 47 -12.97 -0.07 0.14
CA ARG A 47 -11.51 -0.24 -0.01
C ARG A 47 -10.99 0.52 -1.23
N TRP A 48 -11.70 0.42 -2.36
CA TRP A 48 -11.30 1.03 -3.62
C TRP A 48 -11.50 2.54 -3.61
N SER A 49 -12.63 3.02 -3.07
CA SER A 49 -12.90 4.46 -3.00
C SER A 49 -11.90 5.17 -2.10
N VAL A 50 -11.57 4.61 -0.93
CA VAL A 50 -10.60 5.21 0.00
C VAL A 50 -9.19 5.17 -0.58
N ALA A 51 -8.74 4.02 -1.11
CA ALA A 51 -7.40 3.89 -1.68
C ALA A 51 -7.16 4.85 -2.84
N LEU A 52 -8.10 4.95 -3.79
CA LEU A 52 -7.96 5.84 -4.95
C LEU A 52 -8.11 7.32 -4.59
N SER A 53 -8.89 7.66 -3.55
CA SER A 53 -9.09 9.06 -3.16
C SER A 53 -7.97 9.59 -2.29
N LEU A 54 -7.37 8.75 -1.44
CA LEU A 54 -6.38 9.18 -0.44
C LEU A 54 -4.94 8.77 -0.77
N GLY A 55 -4.74 7.87 -1.74
CA GLY A 55 -3.40 7.39 -2.11
C GLY A 55 -2.72 6.54 -1.02
N ILE A 56 -3.49 5.98 -0.09
CA ILE A 56 -2.97 5.13 0.99
C ILE A 56 -2.50 3.76 0.47
N ARG A 57 -1.55 3.13 1.17
CA ARG A 57 -1.02 1.81 0.75
C ARG A 57 -2.09 0.74 0.81
N GLN A 58 -1.90 -0.32 0.01
CA GLN A 58 -2.81 -1.46 0.01
C GLN A 58 -3.03 -2.06 1.41
N GLY A 59 -1.97 -2.19 2.21
CA GLY A 59 -2.06 -2.70 3.58
C GLY A 59 -2.87 -1.78 4.50
N GLU A 60 -2.71 -0.46 4.35
CA GLU A 60 -3.44 0.55 5.12
C GLU A 60 -4.94 0.51 4.76
N ALA A 61 -5.29 0.47 3.48
CA ALA A 61 -6.68 0.37 3.01
C ALA A 61 -7.37 -0.93 3.45
N LEU A 62 -6.63 -2.04 3.48
CA LEU A 62 -7.13 -3.34 3.93
C LEU A 62 -7.28 -3.44 5.45
N GLY A 63 -6.36 -2.80 6.19
CA GLY A 63 -6.32 -2.81 7.64
C GLY A 63 -7.11 -1.69 8.31
N LEU A 64 -7.78 -0.83 7.53
CA LEU A 64 -8.51 0.31 8.04
C LEU A 64 -9.66 -0.14 8.95
N ARG A 65 -9.62 0.30 10.21
CA ARG A 65 -10.63 0.00 11.23
C ARG A 65 -11.44 1.26 11.53
N TRP A 66 -12.69 1.08 11.92
CA TRP A 66 -13.60 2.18 12.28
C TRP A 66 -13.04 3.14 13.32
N SER A 67 -12.21 2.67 14.26
CA SER A 67 -11.55 3.52 15.26
C SER A 67 -10.58 4.56 14.68
N PHE A 68 -10.23 4.46 13.41
CA PHE A 68 -9.34 5.38 12.69
C PHE A 68 -10.08 6.28 11.69
N VAL A 69 -11.41 6.21 11.66
CA VAL A 69 -12.26 6.97 10.73
C VAL A 69 -13.14 7.90 11.55
N ASP A 70 -12.92 9.20 11.41
CA ASP A 70 -13.77 10.24 11.97
C ASP A 70 -14.54 10.89 10.82
N LEU A 71 -15.81 10.51 10.67
CA LEU A 71 -16.68 11.02 9.60
C LEU A 71 -17.22 12.42 9.90
N ASP A 72 -17.20 12.86 11.16
CA ASP A 72 -17.67 14.19 11.55
C ASP A 72 -16.64 15.26 11.17
N THR A 73 -15.36 14.93 11.30
CA THR A 73 -14.24 15.81 10.92
C THR A 73 -13.65 15.50 9.55
N GLY A 74 -14.06 14.39 8.92
CA GLY A 74 -13.53 13.94 7.63
C GLY A 74 -12.08 13.45 7.69
N VAL A 75 -11.63 12.99 8.87
CA VAL A 75 -10.24 12.60 9.10
C VAL A 75 -10.10 11.08 9.13
N ILE A 76 -9.13 10.56 8.38
CA ILE A 76 -8.68 9.17 8.45
C ILE A 76 -7.24 9.13 8.93
N LYS A 77 -6.93 8.24 9.88
CA LYS A 77 -5.58 8.03 10.41
C LYS A 77 -5.04 6.67 9.97
N ALA A 78 -4.11 6.66 9.03
CA ALA A 78 -3.33 5.46 8.68
C ALA A 78 -2.06 5.38 9.55
N TRP A 79 -1.63 4.16 9.88
CA TRP A 79 -0.39 3.87 10.61
C TRP A 79 0.72 3.47 9.64
#